data_AF-A0A1S8Y2A3-F1
#
_entry.id   AF-A0A1S8Y2A3-F1
#
_cell.length_a   1.000
_cell.length_b   1.000
_cell.length_c   1.000
_cell.angle_alpha   90.00
_cell.angle_beta   90.00
_cell.angle_gamma   90.00
#
_symmetry.space_group_name_H-M   'P 1'
#
loop_
_entity.id
_entity.type
_entity.pdbx_description
1 polymer ?
#
loop_
_entity_poly.entity_id
_entity_poly.type
_entity_poly.pdbx_seq_one_letter_code
_entity_poly.pdbx_strand_id
1 'polypeptide(L)'
;MTAAADRAIRAPARWRRIDRAAGGLALDLGLYGASAAFAAVTAGTSTLPPHRAWGTVAAFGYLLAALAVAGQLAARRRDAATPLAALPARWAVTGLAWTSTTLLPLLVQSAQRAAGRTDRAQEEVVVVEHSGNRLVETGTPYLGHDAIAALPADERLLGYTPYQPGMALFGLPRAVADGWWTDARVWFAVATALLLALAVAALRTGAPAALGTSAGDGDRAATVLRGIQAATVLPVCALTLATGGDDLPVLAACLLALALAASGRPGRAGLAIGVAGALKLFAWPVALVLIAWAATHRCAGRLAAGALGVPALALLPALLVDRDALVENVLRFPLGHGLVTSPAQSPFPGHLIATALPAGRVVADRLAGLVGHSDVTVLGLVRGGVPVARVVAERLGVPLDVLVVRKLGLPLAPEVAFGALGPNGVRVLNETVAARLDAGEVAEVQRREQAELERREQRYRAGRPPLDLTGRTAVVVDDGLATGATARAAVQVARHLGARRVVVAVPVGSQQAYEMLAAEADEVVCAERPADFGAVGAYYFDFHEVSDDEVTNALAAIG
;
A
#
# COMPACT_ATOMS: atom_id res chain seq x y z
N MET A 1 15.28 46.25 -16.34
CA MET A 1 14.56 45.33 -17.24
C MET A 1 14.69 43.91 -16.70
N THR A 2 13.79 43.52 -15.80
CA THR A 2 13.73 42.17 -15.22
C THR A 2 12.37 41.58 -15.56
N ALA A 3 12.31 40.85 -16.68
CA ALA A 3 11.15 40.08 -17.09
C ALA A 3 11.48 38.59 -16.91
N ALA A 4 11.30 38.08 -15.69
CA ALA A 4 11.32 36.65 -15.41
C ALA A 4 10.45 36.37 -14.19
N ALA A 5 9.20 35.93 -14.45
CA ALA A 5 8.45 34.93 -13.67
C ALA A 5 6.94 35.13 -13.89
N ASP A 6 6.43 34.65 -15.03
CA ASP A 6 5.00 34.36 -15.14
C ASP A 6 4.79 33.11 -16.03
N ARG A 7 5.34 31.98 -15.56
CA ARG A 7 4.95 30.65 -16.09
C ARG A 7 3.93 30.04 -15.14
N ALA A 8 2.72 30.59 -15.17
CA ALA A 8 1.55 29.87 -14.68
C ALA A 8 1.42 28.56 -15.47
N ILE A 9 1.45 27.42 -14.78
CA ILE A 9 1.22 26.09 -15.36
C ILE A 9 -0.20 26.07 -15.93
N ARG A 10 -0.34 26.37 -17.22
CA ARG A 10 -1.60 26.25 -17.94
C ARG A 10 -1.87 24.76 -18.12
N ALA A 11 -2.93 24.25 -17.48
CA ALA A 11 -3.49 22.94 -17.81
C ALA A 11 -3.59 22.81 -19.35
N PRO A 12 -3.22 21.67 -19.95
CA PRO A 12 -3.18 21.54 -21.41
C PRO A 12 -4.52 21.99 -22.00
N ALA A 13 -4.50 22.87 -23.01
CA ALA A 13 -5.69 23.48 -23.60
C ALA A 13 -6.77 22.46 -24.03
N ARG A 14 -6.37 21.20 -24.24
CA ARG A 14 -7.22 20.04 -24.53
C ARG A 14 -8.16 19.66 -23.39
N TRP A 15 -7.70 19.66 -22.12
CA TRP A 15 -8.54 19.27 -20.97
C TRP A 15 -9.66 20.26 -20.70
N ARG A 16 -9.36 21.56 -20.75
CA ARG A 16 -10.39 22.61 -20.62
C ARG A 16 -11.42 22.55 -21.74
N ARG A 17 -11.02 22.14 -22.94
CA ARG A 17 -11.94 21.98 -24.08
C ARG A 17 -12.89 20.79 -23.87
N ILE A 18 -12.40 19.69 -23.30
CA ILE A 18 -13.21 18.50 -22.98
C ILE A 18 -14.18 18.80 -21.82
N ASP A 19 -13.69 19.38 -20.72
CA ASP A 19 -14.54 19.69 -19.55
C ASP A 19 -15.60 20.75 -19.86
N ARG A 20 -15.36 21.66 -20.81
CA ARG A 20 -16.35 22.66 -21.23
C ARG A 20 -17.27 22.17 -22.37
N ALA A 21 -17.05 20.99 -22.92
CA ALA A 21 -17.88 20.46 -24.00
C ALA A 21 -19.35 20.33 -23.55
N ALA A 22 -20.27 20.82 -24.37
CA ALA A 22 -21.70 20.93 -24.02
C ALA A 22 -21.95 21.59 -22.64
N GLY A 23 -21.11 22.56 -22.26
CA GLY A 23 -21.10 23.24 -20.96
C GLY A 23 -20.89 22.31 -19.76
N GLY A 24 -20.13 21.24 -19.95
CA GLY A 24 -19.76 20.26 -18.92
C GLY A 24 -20.66 19.03 -18.84
N LEU A 25 -21.80 19.04 -19.53
CA LEU A 25 -22.75 17.92 -19.52
C LEU A 25 -22.21 16.67 -20.20
N ALA A 26 -21.34 16.79 -21.22
CA ALA A 26 -20.76 15.63 -21.88
C ALA A 26 -19.88 14.82 -20.92
N LEU A 27 -19.08 15.51 -20.10
CA LEU A 27 -18.24 14.88 -19.08
C LEU A 27 -19.07 14.36 -17.91
N ASP A 28 -20.12 15.09 -17.49
CA ASP A 28 -21.06 14.59 -16.48
C ASP A 28 -21.73 13.27 -16.91
N LEU A 29 -22.18 13.19 -18.17
CA LEU A 29 -22.78 11.97 -18.72
C LEU A 29 -21.80 10.81 -18.72
N GLY A 30 -20.55 11.05 -19.17
CA GLY A 30 -19.49 10.05 -19.14
C GLY A 30 -19.17 9.59 -17.72
N LEU A 31 -19.08 10.53 -16.76
CA LEU A 31 -18.83 10.24 -15.35
C LEU A 31 -19.93 9.34 -14.78
N TYR A 32 -21.20 9.75 -14.87
CA TYR A 32 -22.31 8.98 -14.30
C TYR A 32 -22.53 7.65 -15.04
N GLY A 33 -22.39 7.62 -16.37
CA GLY A 33 -22.51 6.39 -17.15
C GLY A 33 -21.43 5.35 -16.82
N ALA A 34 -20.15 5.77 -16.77
CA ALA A 34 -19.07 4.89 -16.36
C ALA A 34 -19.21 4.45 -14.89
N SER A 35 -19.71 5.33 -14.03
CA SER A 35 -20.00 5.02 -12.62
C SER A 35 -21.11 4.00 -12.45
N ALA A 36 -22.15 4.04 -13.29
CA ALA A 36 -23.21 3.05 -13.31
C ALA A 36 -22.67 1.66 -13.69
N ALA A 37 -21.83 1.60 -14.72
CA ALA A 37 -21.18 0.35 -15.14
C ALA A 37 -20.26 -0.19 -14.02
N PHE A 38 -19.44 0.67 -13.42
CA PHE A 38 -18.59 0.29 -12.29
C PHE A 38 -19.42 -0.30 -11.14
N ALA A 39 -20.49 0.39 -10.71
CA ALA A 39 -21.33 -0.07 -9.61
C ALA A 39 -22.03 -1.40 -9.94
N ALA A 40 -22.48 -1.60 -11.19
CA ALA A 40 -23.07 -2.86 -11.63
C ALA A 40 -22.07 -4.01 -11.62
N VAL A 41 -20.83 -3.78 -12.06
CA VAL A 41 -19.75 -4.76 -11.97
C VAL A 41 -19.44 -5.07 -10.51
N THR A 42 -19.28 -4.06 -9.65
CA THR A 42 -19.07 -4.26 -8.20
C THR A 42 -20.18 -5.09 -7.57
N ALA A 43 -21.44 -4.87 -7.96
CA ALA A 43 -22.58 -5.65 -7.48
C ALA A 43 -22.46 -7.15 -7.81
N GLY A 44 -21.97 -7.47 -9.02
CA GLY A 44 -21.88 -8.85 -9.53
C GLY A 44 -20.58 -9.58 -9.18
N THR A 45 -19.46 -8.86 -9.00
CA THR A 45 -18.13 -9.49 -8.93
C THR A 45 -17.40 -9.28 -7.61
N SER A 46 -17.84 -8.36 -6.74
CA SER A 46 -17.12 -8.11 -5.49
C SER A 46 -17.23 -9.29 -4.52
N THR A 47 -16.12 -9.70 -3.93
CA THR A 47 -16.08 -10.73 -2.87
C THR A 47 -16.60 -10.20 -1.54
N LEU A 48 -16.57 -8.87 -1.34
CA LEU A 48 -17.01 -8.21 -0.11
C LEU A 48 -18.54 -7.99 -0.09
N PRO A 49 -19.28 -8.56 0.88
CA PRO A 49 -20.73 -8.35 1.00
C PRO A 49 -21.20 -6.88 1.02
N PRO A 50 -20.57 -5.94 1.75
CA PRO A 50 -21.03 -4.55 1.77
C PRO A 50 -20.84 -3.85 0.41
N HIS A 51 -19.81 -4.24 -0.35
CA HIS A 51 -19.58 -3.71 -1.69
C HIS A 51 -20.65 -4.17 -2.68
N ARG A 52 -21.02 -5.46 -2.63
CA ARG A 52 -22.14 -5.97 -3.45
C ARG A 52 -23.44 -5.25 -3.11
N ALA A 53 -23.74 -5.10 -1.82
CA ALA A 53 -24.93 -4.40 -1.33
C ALA A 53 -24.98 -2.93 -1.76
N TRP A 54 -23.84 -2.24 -1.76
CA TRP A 54 -23.73 -0.90 -2.31
C TRP A 54 -23.99 -0.89 -3.82
N GLY A 55 -23.35 -1.78 -4.57
CA GLY A 55 -23.44 -1.82 -6.03
C GLY A 55 -24.87 -2.02 -6.54
N THR A 56 -25.67 -2.87 -5.88
CA THR A 56 -27.06 -3.13 -6.27
C THR A 56 -27.97 -1.91 -6.15
N VAL A 57 -27.64 -0.95 -5.29
CA VAL A 57 -28.39 0.32 -5.15
C VAL A 57 -27.76 1.42 -6.00
N ALA A 58 -26.43 1.56 -5.92
CA ALA A 58 -25.69 2.63 -6.57
C ALA A 58 -25.74 2.55 -8.11
N ALA A 59 -25.83 1.36 -8.70
CA ALA A 59 -25.97 1.21 -10.15
C ALA A 59 -27.21 1.93 -10.69
N PHE A 60 -28.36 1.80 -9.99
CA PHE A 60 -29.58 2.53 -10.35
C PHE A 60 -29.44 4.03 -10.09
N GLY A 61 -28.83 4.44 -8.98
CA GLY A 61 -28.59 5.86 -8.67
C GLY A 61 -27.75 6.56 -9.74
N TYR A 62 -26.65 5.94 -10.17
CA TYR A 62 -25.81 6.46 -11.26
C TYR A 62 -26.52 6.44 -12.61
N LEU A 63 -27.29 5.39 -12.91
CA LEU A 63 -28.08 5.33 -14.15
C LEU A 63 -29.12 6.46 -14.20
N LEU A 64 -29.83 6.72 -13.10
CA LEU A 64 -30.78 7.83 -12.99
C LEU A 64 -30.08 9.18 -13.20
N ALA A 65 -28.90 9.38 -12.60
CA ALA A 65 -28.12 10.59 -12.82
C ALA A 65 -27.67 10.73 -14.29
N ALA A 66 -27.22 9.64 -14.92
CA ALA A 66 -26.83 9.63 -16.34
C ALA A 66 -28.03 9.95 -17.25
N LEU A 67 -29.19 9.38 -16.99
CA LEU A 67 -30.43 9.67 -17.72
C LEU A 67 -30.87 11.13 -17.52
N ALA A 68 -30.74 11.66 -16.31
CA ALA A 68 -31.01 13.08 -16.03
C ALA A 68 -30.09 13.98 -16.86
N VAL A 69 -28.78 13.71 -16.90
CA VAL A 69 -27.84 14.48 -17.73
C VAL A 69 -28.10 14.30 -19.22
N ALA A 70 -28.48 13.10 -19.68
CA ALA A 70 -28.88 12.88 -21.07
C ALA A 70 -30.11 13.75 -21.43
N GLY A 71 -31.07 13.85 -20.51
CA GLY A 71 -32.21 14.78 -20.62
C GLY A 71 -31.77 16.24 -20.67
N GLN A 72 -30.83 16.67 -19.82
CA GLN A 72 -30.25 18.02 -19.84
C GLN A 72 -29.55 18.32 -21.18
N LEU A 73 -28.83 17.33 -21.73
CA LEU A 73 -28.16 17.45 -23.02
C LEU A 73 -29.16 17.55 -24.17
N ALA A 74 -30.24 16.77 -24.14
CA ALA A 74 -31.32 16.84 -25.12
C ALA A 74 -32.06 18.19 -25.05
N ALA A 75 -32.35 18.68 -23.85
CA ALA A 75 -32.95 20.00 -23.64
C ALA A 75 -32.05 21.12 -24.19
N ARG A 76 -30.74 21.05 -23.89
CA ARG A 76 -29.75 22.02 -24.38
C ARG A 76 -29.62 22.03 -25.91
N ARG A 77 -29.76 20.88 -26.56
CA ARG A 77 -29.75 20.77 -28.03
C ARG A 77 -30.98 21.45 -28.66
N ARG A 78 -32.11 21.51 -27.95
CA ARG A 78 -33.32 22.20 -28.40
C ARG A 78 -33.27 23.69 -28.09
N ASP A 79 -32.78 24.07 -26.91
CA ASP A 79 -32.61 25.44 -26.47
C ASP A 79 -31.31 25.59 -25.68
N ALA A 80 -30.36 26.33 -26.23
CA ALA A 80 -29.04 26.54 -25.61
C ALA A 80 -29.11 27.35 -24.31
N ALA A 81 -30.18 28.12 -24.08
CA ALA A 81 -30.38 28.97 -22.91
C ALA A 81 -31.22 28.29 -21.81
N THR A 82 -31.60 27.02 -21.98
CA THR A 82 -32.50 26.33 -21.05
C THR A 82 -31.95 26.30 -19.61
N PRO A 83 -32.76 26.65 -18.59
CA PRO A 83 -32.33 26.58 -17.20
C PRO A 83 -32.04 25.14 -16.74
N LEU A 84 -32.60 24.14 -17.43
CA LEU A 84 -32.39 22.72 -17.14
C LEU A 84 -30.94 22.28 -17.39
N ALA A 85 -30.22 22.97 -18.26
CA ALA A 85 -28.81 22.71 -18.57
C ALA A 85 -27.84 23.67 -17.85
N ALA A 86 -28.38 24.59 -17.04
CA ALA A 86 -27.60 25.56 -16.31
C ALA A 86 -26.90 24.93 -15.09
N LEU A 87 -25.93 25.66 -14.54
CA LEU A 87 -25.12 25.20 -13.41
C LEU A 87 -25.96 24.77 -12.18
N PRO A 88 -27.03 25.48 -11.76
CA PRO A 88 -27.86 25.04 -10.63
C PRO A 88 -28.50 23.65 -10.85
N ALA A 89 -28.94 23.36 -12.07
CA ALA A 89 -29.51 22.05 -12.40
C ALA A 89 -28.43 20.94 -12.36
N ARG A 90 -27.19 21.25 -12.76
CA ARG A 90 -26.06 20.31 -12.62
C ARG A 90 -25.70 20.04 -11.15
N TRP A 91 -25.78 21.05 -10.28
CA TRP A 91 -25.66 20.87 -8.82
C TRP A 91 -26.77 19.97 -8.27
N ALA A 92 -28.01 20.16 -8.71
CA ALA A 92 -29.14 19.32 -8.29
C ALA A 92 -28.93 17.85 -8.67
N VAL A 93 -28.50 17.57 -9.92
CA VAL A 93 -28.19 16.20 -10.36
C VAL A 93 -27.03 15.61 -9.55
N THR A 94 -26.01 16.41 -9.23
CA THR A 94 -24.88 15.97 -8.39
C THR A 94 -25.32 15.62 -6.97
N GLY A 95 -26.19 16.44 -6.36
CA GLY A 95 -26.77 16.17 -5.04
C GLY A 95 -27.65 14.91 -5.04
N LEU A 96 -28.46 14.72 -6.09
CA LEU A 96 -29.26 13.51 -6.28
C LEU A 96 -28.37 12.27 -6.44
N ALA A 97 -27.30 12.37 -7.24
CA ALA A 97 -26.34 11.29 -7.42
C ALA A 97 -25.72 10.90 -6.08
N TRP A 98 -25.13 11.84 -5.34
CA TRP A 98 -24.54 11.54 -4.02
C TRP A 98 -25.55 10.97 -3.02
N THR A 99 -26.77 11.50 -3.00
CA THR A 99 -27.83 10.99 -2.12
C THR A 99 -28.19 9.55 -2.46
N SER A 100 -28.38 9.25 -3.75
CA SER A 100 -28.81 7.92 -4.20
C SER A 100 -27.69 6.87 -4.22
N THR A 101 -26.43 7.28 -4.42
CA THR A 101 -25.30 6.35 -4.55
C THR A 101 -24.43 6.26 -3.30
N THR A 102 -24.58 7.18 -2.34
CA THR A 102 -23.79 7.18 -1.11
C THR A 102 -24.67 7.16 0.13
N LEU A 103 -25.50 8.20 0.34
CA LEU A 103 -26.30 8.31 1.56
C LEU A 103 -27.34 7.20 1.68
N LEU A 104 -28.09 6.92 0.62
CA LEU A 104 -29.12 5.88 0.64
C LEU A 104 -28.52 4.48 0.91
N PRO A 105 -27.49 3.99 0.18
CA PRO A 105 -26.83 2.74 0.50
C PRO A 105 -26.25 2.69 1.92
N LEU A 106 -25.66 3.79 2.40
CA LEU A 106 -25.13 3.89 3.75
C LEU A 106 -26.23 3.70 4.80
N LEU A 107 -27.33 4.45 4.67
CA LEU A 107 -28.45 4.41 5.62
C LEU A 107 -29.15 3.05 5.60
N VAL A 108 -29.37 2.46 4.42
CA VAL A 108 -29.94 1.12 4.27
C VAL A 108 -29.04 0.08 4.93
N GLN A 109 -27.74 0.12 4.69
CA GLN A 109 -26.80 -0.82 5.31
C GLN A 109 -26.68 -0.61 6.83
N SER A 110 -26.73 0.63 7.31
CA SER A 110 -26.71 0.95 8.75
C SER A 110 -27.97 0.45 9.45
N ALA A 111 -29.14 0.61 8.82
CA ALA A 111 -30.39 0.04 9.31
C ALA A 111 -30.38 -1.50 9.30
N GLN A 112 -29.80 -2.12 8.27
CA GLN A 112 -29.62 -3.57 8.21
C GLN A 112 -28.68 -4.08 9.32
N ARG A 113 -27.59 -3.36 9.63
CA ARG A 113 -26.72 -3.68 10.79
C ARG A 113 -27.47 -3.60 12.11
N ALA A 114 -28.20 -2.51 12.31
CA ALA A 114 -29.01 -2.32 13.52
C ALA A 114 -30.08 -3.42 13.67
N ALA A 115 -30.56 -4.00 12.56
CA ALA A 115 -31.47 -5.13 12.53
C ALA A 115 -30.79 -6.52 12.61
N GLY A 116 -29.46 -6.57 12.84
CA GLY A 116 -28.71 -7.81 13.06
C GLY A 116 -27.93 -8.36 11.86
N ARG A 117 -27.93 -7.70 10.69
CA ARG A 117 -27.06 -8.10 9.56
C ARG A 117 -25.67 -7.49 9.69
N THR A 118 -24.75 -8.24 10.28
CA THR A 118 -23.38 -7.78 10.57
C THR A 118 -22.48 -7.68 9.33
N ASP A 119 -22.84 -8.31 8.21
CA ASP A 119 -22.09 -8.31 6.93
C ASP A 119 -22.19 -6.99 6.12
N ARG A 120 -22.71 -5.91 6.72
CA ARG A 120 -23.07 -4.65 6.03
C ARG A 120 -22.13 -3.48 6.32
N ALA A 121 -20.97 -3.75 6.90
CA ALA A 121 -19.88 -2.79 7.07
C ALA A 121 -18.53 -3.48 6.86
N GLN A 122 -17.51 -2.71 6.49
CA GLN A 122 -16.13 -3.15 6.52
C GLN A 122 -15.58 -3.13 7.95
N GLU A 123 -14.50 -3.87 8.18
CA GLU A 123 -13.86 -4.03 9.50
C GLU A 123 -13.44 -2.68 10.11
N GLU A 124 -13.02 -1.71 9.30
CA GLU A 124 -12.65 -0.35 9.77
C GLU A 124 -13.77 0.36 10.54
N VAL A 125 -15.04 0.12 10.19
CA VAL A 125 -16.20 0.67 10.91
C VAL A 125 -16.25 0.09 12.32
N VAL A 126 -16.08 -1.23 12.42
CA VAL A 126 -16.10 -1.96 13.70
C VAL A 126 -14.92 -1.55 14.57
N VAL A 127 -13.72 -1.40 13.98
CA VAL A 127 -12.53 -0.91 14.68
C VAL A 127 -12.77 0.49 15.27
N VAL A 128 -13.37 1.40 14.50
CA VAL A 128 -13.64 2.76 14.98
C VAL A 128 -14.71 2.75 16.07
N GLU A 129 -15.79 1.97 15.92
CA GLU A 129 -16.82 1.80 16.96
C GLU A 129 -16.23 1.23 18.25
N HIS A 130 -15.42 0.17 18.19
CA HIS A 130 -14.72 -0.38 19.36
C HIS A 130 -13.76 0.64 19.99
N SER A 131 -13.04 1.41 19.19
CA SER A 131 -12.15 2.45 19.70
C SER A 131 -12.90 3.56 20.46
N GLY A 132 -14.13 3.88 20.03
CA GLY A 132 -15.03 4.78 20.73
C GLY A 132 -15.49 4.21 22.08
N ASN A 133 -15.88 2.94 22.12
CA ASN A 133 -16.26 2.26 23.37
C ASN A 133 -15.12 2.28 24.38
N ARG A 134 -13.90 1.89 23.95
CA ARG A 134 -12.72 1.90 24.82
C ARG A 134 -12.39 3.30 25.33
N LEU A 135 -12.50 4.32 24.48
CA LEU A 135 -12.28 5.70 24.89
C LEU A 135 -13.20 6.12 26.04
N VAL A 136 -14.45 5.66 26.04
CA VAL A 136 -15.42 5.91 27.14
C VAL A 136 -15.09 5.08 28.39
N GLU A 137 -14.73 3.81 28.22
CA GLU A 137 -14.55 2.87 29.33
C GLU A 137 -13.19 3.01 30.05
N THR A 138 -12.12 3.24 29.28
CA THR A 138 -10.73 3.19 29.78
C THR A 138 -10.01 4.53 29.66
N GLY A 139 -10.61 5.53 28.99
CA GLY A 139 -9.97 6.81 28.72
C GLY A 139 -8.96 6.79 27.57
N THR A 140 -8.79 5.65 26.89
CA THR A 140 -7.92 5.51 25.70
C THR A 140 -8.61 4.67 24.63
N PRO A 141 -8.47 4.99 23.32
CA PRO A 141 -9.08 4.20 22.26
C PRO A 141 -8.32 2.91 21.94
N TYR A 142 -7.17 2.67 22.58
CA TYR A 142 -6.22 1.61 22.24
C TYR A 142 -6.23 0.47 23.25
N LEU A 143 -5.97 -0.75 22.77
CA LEU A 143 -5.63 -1.90 23.62
C LEU A 143 -4.11 -2.07 23.66
N GLY A 144 -3.58 -2.40 24.84
CA GLY A 144 -2.19 -2.80 25.00
C GLY A 144 -1.90 -4.18 24.38
N HIS A 145 -0.61 -4.49 24.21
CA HIS A 145 -0.14 -5.74 23.63
C HIS A 145 -0.74 -6.99 24.29
N ASP A 146 -0.69 -7.07 25.62
CA ASP A 146 -1.19 -8.24 26.37
C ASP A 146 -2.71 -8.39 26.25
N ALA A 147 -3.43 -7.27 26.23
CA ALA A 147 -4.89 -7.27 26.05
C ALA A 147 -5.28 -7.78 24.65
N ILE A 148 -4.49 -7.44 23.63
CA ILE A 148 -4.68 -7.97 22.27
C ILE A 148 -4.30 -9.46 22.22
N ALA A 149 -3.20 -9.87 22.87
CA ALA A 149 -2.76 -11.26 22.90
C ALA A 149 -3.80 -12.19 23.55
N ALA A 150 -4.55 -11.68 24.53
CA ALA A 150 -5.62 -12.39 25.23
C ALA A 150 -6.89 -12.58 24.38
N LEU A 151 -7.06 -11.85 23.28
CA LEU A 151 -8.20 -12.04 22.37
C LEU A 151 -8.09 -13.38 21.61
N PRO A 152 -9.24 -13.99 21.23
CA PRO A 152 -9.29 -15.09 20.28
C PRO A 152 -8.50 -14.76 19.01
N ALA A 153 -7.81 -15.76 18.44
CA ALA A 153 -6.85 -15.54 17.35
C ALA A 153 -7.45 -14.82 16.12
N ASP A 154 -8.72 -15.09 15.82
CA ASP A 154 -9.52 -14.49 14.75
C ASP A 154 -9.99 -13.05 15.05
N GLU A 155 -9.99 -12.63 16.32
CA GLU A 155 -10.40 -11.29 16.75
C GLU A 155 -9.21 -10.35 17.02
N ARG A 156 -7.98 -10.89 17.15
CA ARG A 156 -6.77 -10.10 17.45
C ARG A 156 -6.56 -8.93 16.50
N LEU A 157 -6.90 -9.11 15.22
CA LEU A 157 -6.81 -8.05 14.22
C LEU A 157 -7.72 -6.86 14.53
N LEU A 158 -8.97 -7.13 14.94
CA LEU A 158 -9.94 -6.10 15.33
C LEU A 158 -9.59 -5.46 16.69
N GLY A 159 -8.66 -6.05 17.44
CA GLY A 159 -8.06 -5.47 18.63
C GLY A 159 -7.23 -4.21 18.33
N TYR A 160 -6.64 -4.12 17.13
CA TYR A 160 -5.81 -3.00 16.72
C TYR A 160 -6.62 -1.79 16.24
N THR A 161 -6.15 -0.58 16.56
CA THR A 161 -6.73 0.69 16.11
C THR A 161 -5.64 1.55 15.46
N PRO A 162 -5.41 1.40 14.13
CA PRO A 162 -4.32 2.06 13.39
C PRO A 162 -4.60 3.53 13.06
N TYR A 163 -5.28 4.24 13.96
CA TYR A 163 -5.74 5.61 13.76
C TYR A 163 -5.30 6.52 14.89
N GLN A 164 -5.29 7.83 14.62
CA GLN A 164 -5.04 8.82 15.65
C GLN A 164 -6.28 8.96 16.55
N PRO A 165 -6.14 9.43 17.81
CA PRO A 165 -7.24 9.35 18.79
C PRO A 165 -8.52 10.07 18.35
N GLY A 166 -8.41 11.09 17.50
CA GLY A 166 -9.58 11.79 16.97
C GLY A 166 -10.52 10.90 16.15
N MET A 167 -10.02 9.80 15.57
CA MET A 167 -10.87 8.86 14.83
C MET A 167 -11.90 8.18 15.74
N ALA A 168 -11.56 7.92 17.00
CA ALA A 168 -12.46 7.29 17.97
C ALA A 168 -13.72 8.12 18.26
N LEU A 169 -13.68 9.44 18.01
CA LEU A 169 -14.84 10.32 18.17
C LEU A 169 -16.02 9.91 17.27
N PHE A 170 -15.74 9.30 16.12
CA PHE A 170 -16.78 8.79 15.22
C PHE A 170 -17.41 7.50 15.72
N GLY A 171 -16.76 6.78 16.64
CA GLY A 171 -17.30 5.59 17.31
C GLY A 171 -18.12 5.88 18.56
N LEU A 172 -17.96 7.07 19.18
CA LEU A 172 -18.67 7.45 20.41
C LEU A 172 -20.20 7.31 20.36
N PRO A 173 -20.90 7.63 19.25
CA PRO A 173 -22.33 7.42 19.16
C PRO A 173 -22.76 5.97 19.43
N ARG A 174 -21.93 5.00 18.99
CA ARG A 174 -22.15 3.56 19.23
C ARG A 174 -21.91 3.15 20.69
N ALA A 175 -21.05 3.88 21.40
CA ALA A 175 -20.76 3.64 22.81
C ALA A 175 -21.90 4.06 23.74
N VAL A 176 -22.75 4.99 23.31
CA VAL A 176 -23.78 5.60 24.17
C VAL A 176 -25.21 5.17 23.83
N ALA A 177 -25.43 4.64 22.63
CA ALA A 177 -26.75 4.25 22.17
C ALA A 177 -26.69 3.14 21.11
N ASP A 178 -27.80 2.43 20.97
CA ASP A 178 -28.03 1.49 19.88
C ASP A 178 -29.00 2.06 18.86
N GLY A 179 -28.57 2.18 17.60
CA GLY A 179 -29.44 2.59 16.51
C GLY A 179 -28.74 2.62 15.17
N TRP A 180 -29.52 2.78 14.09
CA TRP A 180 -28.93 2.93 12.75
C TRP A 180 -28.09 4.21 12.62
N TRP A 181 -28.39 5.25 13.40
CA TRP A 181 -27.70 6.54 13.39
C TRP A 181 -26.41 6.54 14.21
N THR A 182 -26.18 5.50 15.02
CA THR A 182 -24.96 5.34 15.83
C THR A 182 -23.82 4.69 15.04
N ASP A 183 -24.09 4.25 13.82
CA ASP A 183 -23.10 3.71 12.89
C ASP A 183 -22.05 4.80 12.56
N ALA A 184 -20.76 4.46 12.71
CA ALA A 184 -19.67 5.45 12.51
C ALA A 184 -19.70 6.08 11.11
N ARG A 185 -20.18 5.36 10.09
CA ARG A 185 -20.30 5.86 8.72
C ARG A 185 -21.23 7.05 8.59
N VAL A 186 -22.31 7.09 9.36
CA VAL A 186 -23.25 8.23 9.36
C VAL A 186 -22.49 9.49 9.76
N TRP A 187 -21.63 9.39 10.76
CA TRP A 187 -20.84 10.52 11.26
C TRP A 187 -19.66 10.86 10.35
N PHE A 188 -19.03 9.87 9.70
CA PHE A 188 -18.07 10.13 8.61
C PHE A 188 -18.73 10.92 7.48
N ALA A 189 -19.95 10.56 7.07
CA ALA A 189 -20.69 11.24 6.01
C ALA A 189 -21.07 12.68 6.40
N VAL A 190 -21.55 12.89 7.62
CA VAL A 190 -21.86 14.22 8.16
C VAL A 190 -20.61 15.10 8.19
N ALA A 191 -19.50 14.61 8.76
CA ALA A 191 -18.25 15.37 8.83
C ALA A 191 -17.71 15.70 7.43
N THR A 192 -17.70 14.71 6.52
CA THR A 192 -17.29 14.91 5.12
C THR A 192 -18.11 16.00 4.45
N ALA A 193 -19.44 15.95 4.57
CA ALA A 193 -20.33 16.94 3.98
C ALA A 193 -20.10 18.35 4.53
N LEU A 194 -19.96 18.47 5.86
CA LEU A 194 -19.69 19.75 6.53
C LEU A 194 -18.34 20.34 6.09
N LEU A 195 -17.27 19.53 6.09
CA LEU A 195 -15.92 19.96 5.69
C LEU A 195 -15.87 20.39 4.23
N LEU A 196 -16.52 19.65 3.32
CA LEU A 196 -16.63 20.03 1.92
C LEU A 196 -17.47 21.31 1.72
N ALA A 197 -18.57 21.47 2.45
CA ALA A 197 -19.36 22.70 2.41
C ALA A 197 -18.54 23.92 2.87
N LEU A 198 -17.75 23.77 3.93
CA LEU A 198 -16.81 24.80 4.39
C LEU A 198 -15.73 25.09 3.35
N ALA A 199 -15.21 24.06 2.66
CA ALA A 199 -14.22 24.23 1.61
C ALA A 199 -14.80 25.03 0.43
N VAL A 200 -16.02 24.69 0.00
CA VAL A 200 -16.74 25.45 -1.04
C VAL A 200 -16.98 26.90 -0.60
N ALA A 201 -17.42 27.13 0.64
CA ALA A 201 -17.62 28.47 1.17
C ALA A 201 -16.30 29.28 1.23
N ALA A 202 -15.18 28.63 1.58
CA ALA A 202 -13.86 29.25 1.58
C ALA A 202 -13.42 29.65 0.16
N LEU A 203 -13.70 28.83 -0.86
CA LEU A 203 -13.36 29.12 -2.25
C LEU A 203 -14.27 30.20 -2.87
N ARG A 204 -15.54 30.27 -2.46
CA ARG A 204 -16.48 31.32 -2.90
C ARG A 204 -16.15 32.70 -2.31
N THR A 205 -15.69 32.73 -1.05
CA THR A 205 -15.38 33.98 -0.34
C THR A 205 -13.92 34.44 -0.49
N GLY A 206 -13.05 33.63 -1.11
CA GLY A 206 -11.63 33.94 -1.30
C GLY A 206 -11.40 35.00 -2.39
N ALA A 207 -10.59 36.02 -2.08
CA ALA A 207 -10.25 37.10 -3.00
C ALA A 207 -9.50 36.55 -4.25
N PRO A 208 -9.78 37.07 -5.46
CA PRO A 208 -9.27 36.55 -6.73
C PRO A 208 -7.75 36.70 -6.98
N ALA A 209 -6.99 37.25 -6.03
CA ALA A 209 -5.62 37.71 -6.28
C ALA A 209 -4.55 36.61 -6.37
N ALA A 210 -4.76 35.42 -5.78
CA ALA A 210 -3.66 34.45 -5.61
C ALA A 210 -3.46 33.46 -6.78
N LEU A 211 -4.42 33.32 -7.70
CA LEU A 211 -4.40 32.25 -8.73
C LEU A 211 -4.17 32.76 -10.16
N GLY A 212 -3.88 34.05 -10.39
CA GLY A 212 -3.51 34.59 -11.71
C GLY A 212 -4.50 34.28 -12.85
N THR A 213 -5.74 33.91 -12.52
CA THR A 213 -6.73 33.40 -13.49
C THR A 213 -7.85 34.42 -13.60
N SER A 214 -7.97 35.05 -14.77
CA SER A 214 -9.11 35.91 -15.15
C SER A 214 -10.36 35.08 -15.47
N ALA A 215 -10.59 33.98 -14.76
CA ALA A 215 -11.77 33.15 -14.93
C ALA A 215 -13.00 33.90 -14.37
N GLY A 216 -14.02 34.09 -15.20
CA GLY A 216 -15.30 34.66 -14.77
C GLY A 216 -15.96 33.82 -13.68
N ASP A 217 -16.84 34.43 -12.88
CA ASP A 217 -17.45 33.81 -11.69
C ASP A 217 -18.17 32.47 -12.00
N GLY A 218 -18.80 32.37 -13.18
CA GLY A 218 -19.42 31.12 -13.65
C GLY A 218 -18.44 29.98 -13.95
N ASP A 219 -17.22 30.27 -14.40
CA ASP A 219 -16.19 29.26 -14.70
C ASP A 219 -15.56 28.71 -13.40
N ARG A 220 -15.42 29.58 -12.40
CA ARG A 220 -15.03 29.17 -11.04
C ARG A 220 -16.08 28.26 -10.42
N ALA A 221 -17.35 28.64 -10.49
CA ALA A 221 -18.43 27.83 -9.93
C ALA A 221 -18.57 26.45 -10.60
N ALA A 222 -18.33 26.36 -11.91
CA ALA A 222 -18.27 25.09 -12.64
C ALA A 222 -17.07 24.22 -12.23
N THR A 223 -15.90 24.83 -12.01
CA THR A 223 -14.71 24.12 -11.53
C THR A 223 -14.92 23.56 -10.12
N VAL A 224 -15.55 24.34 -9.24
CA VAL A 224 -15.90 23.89 -7.88
C VAL A 224 -16.89 22.73 -7.92
N LEU A 225 -17.90 22.78 -8.80
CA LEU A 225 -18.81 21.65 -9.01
C LEU A 225 -18.05 20.39 -9.40
N ARG A 226 -17.10 20.50 -10.34
CA ARG A 226 -16.27 19.35 -10.77
C ARG A 226 -15.46 18.77 -9.61
N GLY A 227 -14.88 19.63 -8.76
CA GLY A 227 -14.17 19.22 -7.55
C GLY A 227 -15.08 18.47 -6.58
N ILE A 228 -16.32 18.94 -6.39
CA ILE A 228 -17.31 18.23 -5.56
C ILE A 228 -17.70 16.89 -6.16
N GLN A 229 -17.99 16.83 -7.47
CA GLN A 229 -18.27 15.56 -8.13
C GLN A 229 -17.12 14.56 -7.96
N ALA A 230 -15.86 15.01 -8.05
CA ALA A 230 -14.71 14.16 -7.80
C ALA A 230 -14.64 13.71 -6.33
N ALA A 231 -14.94 14.58 -5.37
CA ALA A 231 -14.86 14.25 -3.94
C ALA A 231 -16.03 13.38 -3.44
N THR A 232 -17.19 13.41 -4.09
CA THR A 232 -18.41 12.77 -3.57
C THR A 232 -19.04 11.73 -4.49
N VAL A 233 -19.02 11.95 -5.81
CA VAL A 233 -19.76 11.15 -6.80
C VAL A 233 -18.85 10.14 -7.50
N LEU A 234 -17.53 10.30 -7.48
CA LEU A 234 -16.66 9.25 -8.00
C LEU A 234 -16.96 7.92 -7.29
N PRO A 235 -17.12 6.81 -8.03
CA PRO A 235 -17.52 5.53 -7.44
C PRO A 235 -16.64 5.08 -6.29
N VAL A 236 -15.34 5.35 -6.39
CA VAL A 236 -14.37 5.03 -5.33
C VAL A 236 -14.73 5.77 -4.03
N CYS A 237 -15.04 7.07 -4.09
CA CYS A 237 -15.42 7.86 -2.91
C CYS A 237 -16.81 7.51 -2.38
N ALA A 238 -17.78 7.29 -3.27
CA ALA A 238 -19.14 6.93 -2.90
C ALA A 238 -19.21 5.54 -2.25
N LEU A 239 -18.48 4.57 -2.82
CA LEU A 239 -18.36 3.21 -2.29
C LEU A 239 -17.71 3.24 -0.91
N THR A 240 -16.52 3.84 -0.80
CA THR A 240 -15.78 3.85 0.47
C THR A 240 -16.58 4.52 1.58
N LEU A 241 -17.22 5.67 1.32
CA LEU A 241 -18.06 6.31 2.33
C LEU A 241 -19.27 5.47 2.74
N ALA A 242 -19.87 4.73 1.81
CA ALA A 242 -21.04 3.91 2.11
C ALA A 242 -20.71 2.60 2.83
N THR A 243 -19.50 2.04 2.65
CA THR A 243 -19.13 0.72 3.18
C THR A 243 -18.16 0.76 4.36
N GLY A 244 -17.35 1.81 4.48
CA GLY A 244 -16.27 1.93 5.46
C GLY A 244 -16.08 3.37 5.93
N GLY A 245 -15.38 4.19 5.15
CA GLY A 245 -15.58 5.64 5.08
C GLY A 245 -14.70 6.48 5.99
N ASP A 246 -13.75 5.87 6.70
CA ASP A 246 -12.82 6.53 7.61
C ASP A 246 -11.91 7.57 6.91
N ASP A 247 -11.56 7.35 5.64
CA ASP A 247 -10.68 8.21 4.84
C ASP A 247 -11.32 9.52 4.37
N LEU A 248 -12.64 9.53 4.13
CA LEU A 248 -13.33 10.68 3.55
C LEU A 248 -13.32 11.93 4.43
N PRO A 249 -13.56 11.87 5.76
CA PRO A 249 -13.45 13.06 6.60
C PRO A 249 -12.02 13.61 6.62
N VAL A 250 -11.00 12.73 6.56
CA VAL A 250 -9.58 13.13 6.47
C VAL A 250 -9.31 13.86 5.15
N LEU A 251 -9.74 13.28 4.03
CA LEU A 251 -9.62 13.90 2.71
C LEU A 251 -10.35 15.24 2.64
N ALA A 252 -11.57 15.33 3.17
CA ALA A 252 -12.35 16.56 3.20
C ALA A 252 -11.68 17.65 4.06
N ALA A 253 -11.06 17.28 5.19
CA ALA A 253 -10.28 18.20 6.01
C ALA A 253 -9.02 18.69 5.29
N CYS A 254 -8.32 17.81 4.56
CA CYS A 254 -7.21 18.18 3.68
C CYS A 254 -7.64 19.16 2.57
N LEU A 255 -8.77 18.90 1.90
CA LEU A 255 -9.33 19.79 0.88
C LEU A 255 -9.73 21.15 1.46
N LEU A 256 -10.32 21.17 2.65
CA LEU A 256 -10.62 22.40 3.38
C LEU A 256 -9.34 23.18 3.72
N ALA A 257 -8.29 22.50 4.18
CA ALA A 257 -7.01 23.14 4.48
C ALA A 257 -6.39 23.79 3.24
N LEU A 258 -6.38 23.09 2.10
CA LEU A 258 -5.92 23.61 0.82
C LEU A 258 -6.78 24.79 0.34
N ALA A 259 -8.10 24.70 0.45
CA ALA A 259 -9.02 25.79 0.11
C ALA A 259 -8.78 27.04 0.98
N LEU A 260 -8.58 26.87 2.29
CA LEU A 260 -8.29 27.97 3.21
C LEU A 260 -6.92 28.59 2.97
N ALA A 261 -5.91 27.79 2.62
CA ALA A 261 -4.60 28.28 2.22
C ALA A 261 -4.69 29.10 0.94
N ALA A 262 -5.37 28.58 -0.09
CA ALA A 262 -5.61 29.28 -1.34
C ALA A 262 -6.40 30.60 -1.15
N SER A 263 -7.31 30.65 -0.17
CA SER A 263 -8.05 31.85 0.19
C SER A 263 -7.32 32.79 1.17
N GLY A 264 -6.01 32.57 1.42
CA GLY A 264 -5.18 33.47 2.23
C GLY A 264 -5.43 33.39 3.74
N ARG A 265 -5.94 32.26 4.26
CA ARG A 265 -6.28 32.07 5.68
C ARG A 265 -5.39 30.99 6.35
N PRO A 266 -4.07 31.24 6.51
CA PRO A 266 -3.10 30.22 6.94
C PRO A 266 -3.38 29.62 8.33
N GLY A 267 -3.90 30.41 9.27
CA GLY A 267 -4.24 29.90 10.61
C GLY A 267 -5.37 28.88 10.59
N ARG A 268 -6.43 29.16 9.82
CA ARG A 268 -7.55 28.22 9.64
C ARG A 268 -7.15 27.00 8.82
N ALA A 269 -6.27 27.19 7.83
CA ALA A 269 -5.68 26.07 7.08
C ALA A 269 -4.88 25.15 8.01
N GLY A 270 -4.09 25.73 8.93
CA GLY A 270 -3.40 25.01 9.99
C GLY A 270 -4.33 24.19 10.88
N LEU A 271 -5.45 24.77 11.33
CA LEU A 271 -6.46 24.04 12.11
C LEU A 271 -7.06 22.87 11.31
N ALA A 272 -7.44 23.09 10.05
CA ALA A 272 -8.04 22.06 9.21
C ALA A 272 -7.09 20.88 8.94
N ILE A 273 -5.82 21.14 8.63
CA ILE A 273 -4.84 20.06 8.45
C ILE A 273 -4.46 19.40 9.78
N GLY A 274 -4.48 20.15 10.87
CA GLY A 274 -4.31 19.61 12.22
C GLY A 274 -5.44 18.65 12.62
N VAL A 275 -6.70 18.98 12.28
CA VAL A 275 -7.83 18.05 12.43
C VAL A 275 -7.59 16.79 11.61
N ALA A 276 -7.19 16.91 10.34
CA ALA A 276 -6.88 15.74 9.50
C ALA A 276 -5.79 14.85 10.12
N GLY A 277 -4.71 15.48 10.62
CA GLY A 277 -3.61 14.79 11.30
C GLY A 277 -3.99 14.17 12.65
N ALA A 278 -5.02 14.69 13.32
CA ALA A 278 -5.58 14.11 14.54
C ALA A 278 -6.52 12.91 14.27
N LEU A 279 -6.92 12.69 13.02
CA LEU A 279 -7.72 11.54 12.59
C LEU A 279 -6.85 10.40 12.04
N LYS A 280 -5.98 10.70 11.07
CA LYS A 280 -5.19 9.68 10.36
C LYS A 280 -3.86 10.24 9.89
N LEU A 281 -2.80 9.43 9.99
CA LEU A 281 -1.46 9.78 9.51
C LEU A 281 -1.42 10.03 7.99
N PHE A 282 -2.42 9.57 7.25
CA PHE A 282 -2.55 9.85 5.81
C PHE A 282 -2.61 11.35 5.45
N ALA A 283 -2.89 12.25 6.41
CA ALA A 283 -2.89 13.69 6.19
C ALA A 283 -1.49 14.33 6.01
N TRP A 284 -0.42 13.65 6.45
CA TRP A 284 0.94 14.24 6.49
C TRP A 284 1.50 14.71 5.14
N PRO A 285 1.31 14.01 4.00
CA PRO A 285 1.75 14.51 2.70
C PRO A 285 1.14 15.88 2.35
N VAL A 286 -0.13 16.10 2.66
CA VAL A 286 -0.79 17.41 2.46
C VAL A 286 -0.26 18.44 3.45
N ALA A 287 0.02 18.05 4.69
CA ALA A 287 0.66 18.92 5.67
C ALA A 287 2.03 19.40 5.19
N LEU A 288 2.85 18.54 4.60
CA LEU A 288 4.16 18.90 4.03
C LEU A 288 4.03 19.92 2.89
N VAL A 289 3.05 19.74 2.00
CA VAL A 289 2.75 20.71 0.94
C VAL A 289 2.37 22.07 1.54
N LEU A 290 1.53 22.08 2.58
CA LEU A 290 1.12 23.31 3.27
C LEU A 290 2.27 23.97 4.04
N ILE A 291 3.21 23.19 4.59
CA ILE A 291 4.42 23.72 5.23
C ILE A 291 5.31 24.41 4.20
N ALA A 292 5.56 23.77 3.05
CA ALA A 292 6.34 24.38 1.96
C ALA A 292 5.66 25.66 1.42
N TRP A 293 4.34 25.62 1.25
CA TRP A 293 3.53 26.80 0.92
C TRP A 293 3.68 27.90 1.99
N ALA A 294 3.58 27.56 3.28
CA ALA A 294 3.67 28.54 4.34
C ALA A 294 5.08 29.16 4.49
N ALA A 295 6.13 28.40 4.19
CA ALA A 295 7.51 28.87 4.15
C ALA A 295 7.70 29.93 3.05
N THR A 296 7.16 29.69 1.85
CA THR A 296 7.24 30.65 0.72
C THR A 296 6.42 31.92 0.95
N HIS A 297 5.37 31.86 1.78
CA HIS A 297 4.46 32.98 2.04
C HIS A 297 4.70 33.67 3.41
N ARG A 298 5.81 33.34 4.09
CA ARG A 298 6.18 33.87 5.43
C ARG A 298 5.06 33.77 6.47
N CYS A 299 4.26 32.70 6.41
CA CYS A 299 3.13 32.47 7.31
C CYS A 299 3.23 31.17 8.12
N ALA A 300 4.43 30.57 8.16
CA ALA A 300 4.72 29.30 8.82
C ALA A 300 4.21 29.21 10.26
N GLY A 301 4.45 30.24 11.09
CA GLY A 301 4.00 30.21 12.50
C GLY A 301 2.48 30.11 12.67
N ARG A 302 1.70 30.79 11.82
CA ARG A 302 0.23 30.75 11.88
C ARG A 302 -0.32 29.38 11.46
N LEU A 303 0.29 28.76 10.46
CA LEU A 303 -0.07 27.42 10.01
C LEU A 303 0.33 26.35 11.05
N ALA A 304 1.57 26.42 11.54
CA ALA A 304 2.16 25.44 12.45
C ALA A 304 1.39 25.31 13.77
N ALA A 305 0.87 26.42 14.31
CA ALA A 305 0.11 26.40 15.55
C ALA A 305 -1.09 25.43 15.51
N GLY A 306 -1.87 25.45 14.42
CA GLY A 306 -2.96 24.50 14.24
C GLY A 306 -2.48 23.13 13.76
N ALA A 307 -1.55 23.11 12.81
CA ALA A 307 -1.11 21.88 12.16
C ALA A 307 -0.39 20.91 13.13
N LEU A 308 0.32 21.43 14.12
CA LEU A 308 1.02 20.66 15.15
C LEU A 308 0.25 20.63 16.46
N GLY A 309 -0.38 21.74 16.84
CA GLY A 309 -1.09 21.86 18.11
C GLY A 309 -2.31 20.94 18.21
N VAL A 310 -3.12 20.84 17.14
CA VAL A 310 -4.33 20.00 17.17
C VAL A 310 -4.00 18.51 17.30
N PRO A 311 -3.10 17.92 16.48
CA PRO A 311 -2.69 16.53 16.68
C PRO A 311 -2.04 16.29 18.05
N ALA A 312 -1.19 17.20 18.51
CA ALA A 312 -0.54 17.07 19.83
C ALA A 312 -1.57 17.06 20.97
N LEU A 313 -2.56 17.94 20.92
CA LEU A 313 -3.66 17.97 21.89
C LEU A 313 -4.52 16.71 21.83
N ALA A 314 -4.77 16.16 20.65
CA ALA A 314 -5.51 14.92 20.49
C ALA A 314 -4.74 13.70 21.01
N LEU A 315 -3.41 13.69 20.87
CA LEU A 315 -2.52 12.63 21.34
C LEU A 315 -2.29 12.66 22.85
N LEU A 316 -2.34 13.83 23.46
CA LEU A 316 -1.97 14.02 24.87
C LEU A 316 -2.75 13.13 25.85
N PRO A 317 -4.09 13.00 25.78
CA PRO A 317 -4.83 12.11 26.68
C PRO A 317 -4.39 10.64 26.54
N ALA A 318 -4.28 10.15 25.30
CA ALA A 318 -3.86 8.76 25.05
C ALA A 318 -2.44 8.49 25.56
N LEU A 319 -1.52 9.45 25.38
CA LEU A 319 -0.15 9.37 25.90
C LEU A 319 -0.08 9.35 27.44
N LEU A 320 -1.00 10.05 28.11
CA LEU A 320 -1.06 10.12 29.57
C LEU A 320 -1.71 8.87 30.18
N VAL A 321 -2.66 8.25 29.48
CA VAL A 321 -3.37 7.05 29.94
C VAL A 321 -2.56 5.78 29.67
N ASP A 322 -2.16 5.56 28.41
CA ASP A 322 -1.41 4.37 28.02
C ASP A 322 -0.56 4.63 26.76
N ARG A 323 0.68 5.07 26.99
CA ARG A 323 1.66 5.34 25.94
C ARG A 323 2.00 4.09 25.13
N ASP A 324 2.12 2.94 25.77
CA ASP A 324 2.59 1.73 25.11
C ASP A 324 1.51 1.17 24.19
N ALA A 325 0.24 1.20 24.60
CA ALA A 325 -0.89 0.89 23.74
C ALA A 325 -0.96 1.81 22.52
N LEU A 326 -0.77 3.14 22.70
CA LEU A 326 -0.72 4.07 21.58
C LEU A 326 0.40 3.70 20.59
N VAL A 327 1.61 3.45 21.07
CA VAL A 327 2.76 3.10 20.22
C VAL A 327 2.53 1.77 19.51
N GLU A 328 1.99 0.78 20.22
CA GLU A 328 1.63 -0.54 19.68
C GLU A 328 0.64 -0.41 18.50
N ASN A 329 -0.39 0.41 18.65
CA ASN A 329 -1.48 0.52 17.69
C ASN A 329 -1.20 1.47 16.52
N VAL A 330 -0.56 2.62 16.78
CA VAL A 330 -0.42 3.69 15.79
C VAL A 330 0.94 3.65 15.07
N LEU A 331 1.95 3.09 15.72
CA LEU A 331 3.30 2.99 15.14
C LEU A 331 3.65 1.54 14.80
N ARG A 332 3.69 0.63 15.78
CA ARG A 332 4.17 -0.75 15.55
C ARG A 332 3.27 -1.52 14.60
N PHE A 333 1.96 -1.53 14.81
CA PHE A 333 1.06 -2.32 13.97
C PHE A 333 1.01 -1.86 12.49
N PRO A 334 0.91 -0.56 12.15
CA PRO A 334 1.01 -0.12 10.75
C PRO A 334 2.40 -0.34 10.16
N LEU A 335 3.44 -0.31 11.00
CA LEU A 335 4.77 -0.78 10.68
C LEU A 335 4.89 -2.28 10.93
N GLY A 336 3.86 -3.11 10.77
CA GLY A 336 3.93 -4.59 10.76
C GLY A 336 4.62 -5.29 11.95
N HIS A 337 4.90 -4.57 13.04
CA HIS A 337 5.50 -5.08 14.27
C HIS A 337 4.45 -5.46 15.32
N GLY A 338 3.17 -5.59 14.92
CA GLY A 338 2.10 -6.06 15.80
C GLY A 338 2.05 -7.59 15.88
N LEU A 339 1.22 -8.11 16.79
CA LEU A 339 0.95 -9.54 17.01
C LEU A 339 0.32 -10.24 15.81
N VAL A 340 -0.38 -9.48 14.98
CA VAL A 340 -0.99 -9.93 13.72
C VAL A 340 -0.69 -8.92 12.63
N THR A 341 -0.62 -9.40 11.40
CA THR A 341 -0.36 -8.55 10.24
C THR A 341 -1.65 -7.94 9.71
N SER A 342 -1.59 -6.68 9.27
CA SER A 342 -2.71 -6.01 8.62
C SER A 342 -3.03 -6.69 7.27
N PRO A 343 -4.29 -7.05 6.98
CA PRO A 343 -4.71 -7.54 5.66
C PRO A 343 -4.53 -6.48 4.57
N ALA A 344 -4.63 -5.20 4.96
CA ALA A 344 -4.26 -4.10 4.09
C ALA A 344 -2.74 -4.03 4.03
N GLN A 345 -2.14 -4.74 3.08
CA GLN A 345 -0.82 -4.41 2.52
C GLN A 345 -0.97 -3.08 1.74
N SER A 346 -1.28 -2.00 2.46
CA SER A 346 -1.40 -0.67 1.87
C SER A 346 0.01 -0.14 1.63
N PRO A 347 0.35 0.23 0.39
CA PRO A 347 1.64 0.81 0.03
C PRO A 347 1.70 2.25 0.54
N PHE A 348 1.71 2.45 1.86
CA PHE A 348 2.11 3.73 2.44
C PHE A 348 3.50 4.10 1.90
N PRO A 349 3.86 5.39 1.78
CA PRO A 349 5.25 5.77 1.48
C PRO A 349 6.24 5.05 2.40
N GLY A 350 5.90 4.76 3.66
CA GLY A 350 6.70 3.95 4.57
C GLY A 350 6.83 2.48 4.15
N HIS A 351 5.75 1.83 3.69
CA HIS A 351 5.79 0.49 3.08
C HIS A 351 6.49 0.56 1.72
N LEU A 352 6.19 1.47 0.81
CA LEU A 352 6.96 1.64 -0.43
C LEU A 352 8.43 2.03 -0.21
N ILE A 353 8.81 2.64 0.91
CA ILE A 353 10.21 2.89 1.26
C ILE A 353 10.83 1.63 1.88
N ALA A 354 10.14 0.92 2.78
CA ALA A 354 10.61 -0.31 3.42
C ALA A 354 10.60 -1.54 2.48
N THR A 355 9.57 -1.67 1.66
CA THR A 355 9.38 -2.69 0.61
C THR A 355 10.21 -2.38 -0.64
N ALA A 356 10.48 -1.10 -0.95
CA ALA A 356 11.39 -0.78 -2.05
C ALA A 356 12.87 -0.69 -1.64
N LEU A 357 13.24 -0.63 -0.35
CA LEU A 357 14.63 -0.64 0.14
C LEU A 357 14.66 -1.35 1.50
N PRO A 358 15.36 -2.51 1.64
CA PRO A 358 16.80 -2.39 1.91
C PRO A 358 17.72 -3.50 1.31
N ALA A 359 17.32 -4.77 1.31
CA ALA A 359 18.22 -5.92 1.11
C ALA A 359 18.86 -6.00 -0.30
N GLY A 360 18.04 -6.19 -1.35
CA GLY A 360 18.56 -6.37 -2.72
C GLY A 360 19.18 -5.12 -3.33
N ARG A 361 18.79 -3.92 -2.88
CA ARG A 361 19.36 -2.65 -3.38
C ARG A 361 20.75 -2.37 -2.81
N VAL A 362 20.96 -2.56 -1.50
CA VAL A 362 22.30 -2.37 -0.92
C VAL A 362 23.28 -3.40 -1.50
N VAL A 363 22.80 -4.63 -1.73
CA VAL A 363 23.57 -5.65 -2.44
C VAL A 363 23.87 -5.22 -3.88
N ALA A 364 22.87 -4.74 -4.64
CA ALA A 364 23.07 -4.26 -6.01
C ALA A 364 24.03 -3.05 -6.10
N ASP A 365 23.95 -2.10 -5.17
CA ASP A 365 24.83 -0.93 -5.12
C ASP A 365 26.29 -1.36 -4.88
N ARG A 366 26.52 -2.39 -4.06
CA ARG A 366 27.86 -2.97 -3.86
C ARG A 366 28.36 -3.77 -5.07
N LEU A 367 27.44 -4.25 -5.91
CA LEU A 367 27.72 -4.94 -7.16
C LEU A 367 27.71 -4.01 -8.38
N ALA A 368 27.67 -2.68 -8.18
CA ALA A 368 27.54 -1.71 -9.27
C ALA A 368 28.62 -1.83 -10.36
N GLY A 369 29.80 -2.37 -10.03
CA GLY A 369 30.87 -2.66 -11.00
C GLY A 369 30.51 -3.72 -12.06
N LEU A 370 29.44 -4.49 -11.84
CA LEU A 370 28.97 -5.55 -12.74
C LEU A 370 27.78 -5.12 -13.63
N VAL A 371 27.33 -3.86 -13.51
CA VAL A 371 26.20 -3.33 -14.28
C VAL A 371 26.43 -3.49 -15.78
N GLY A 372 25.42 -4.01 -16.50
CA GLY A 372 25.40 -4.09 -17.96
C GLY A 372 26.42 -5.05 -18.61
N HIS A 373 27.13 -5.87 -17.83
CA HIS A 373 28.07 -6.85 -18.37
C HIS A 373 27.31 -8.06 -18.92
N SER A 374 27.50 -8.37 -20.21
CA SER A 374 26.79 -9.45 -20.90
C SER A 374 27.18 -10.85 -20.44
N ASP A 375 28.31 -11.00 -19.75
CA ASP A 375 28.79 -12.27 -19.20
C ASP A 375 28.30 -12.54 -17.78
N VAL A 376 27.52 -11.65 -17.17
CA VAL A 376 26.99 -11.80 -15.81
C VAL A 376 25.60 -12.43 -15.82
N THR A 377 25.34 -13.35 -14.91
CA THR A 377 23.99 -13.92 -14.67
C THR A 377 23.72 -13.96 -13.17
N VAL A 378 22.59 -13.40 -12.76
CA VAL A 378 22.14 -13.41 -11.36
C VAL A 378 21.31 -14.66 -11.12
N LEU A 379 21.71 -15.44 -10.11
CA LEU A 379 21.11 -16.73 -9.75
C LEU A 379 20.46 -16.63 -8.38
N GLY A 380 19.14 -16.74 -8.32
CA GLY A 380 18.42 -16.85 -7.05
C GLY A 380 18.48 -18.26 -6.47
N LEU A 381 18.94 -18.40 -5.23
CA LEU A 381 18.83 -19.66 -4.49
C LEU A 381 17.40 -19.89 -4.02
N VAL A 382 16.86 -21.06 -4.33
CA VAL A 382 15.48 -21.36 -4.00
C VAL A 382 15.30 -21.69 -2.53
N ARG A 383 14.28 -21.16 -1.85
CA ARG A 383 13.21 -20.28 -2.40
C ARG A 383 13.42 -18.80 -2.05
N GLY A 384 13.91 -18.53 -0.85
CA GLY A 384 14.01 -17.18 -0.27
C GLY A 384 14.96 -16.23 -1.01
N GLY A 385 15.99 -16.75 -1.68
CA GLY A 385 16.93 -15.94 -2.47
C GLY A 385 16.36 -15.36 -3.76
N VAL A 386 15.31 -15.96 -4.34
CA VAL A 386 14.77 -15.55 -5.65
C VAL A 386 14.17 -14.13 -5.64
N PRO A 387 13.34 -13.72 -4.67
CA PRO A 387 12.87 -12.34 -4.57
C PRO A 387 14.00 -11.31 -4.47
N VAL A 388 15.07 -11.62 -3.73
CA VAL A 388 16.24 -10.75 -3.59
C VAL A 388 17.01 -10.68 -4.91
N ALA A 389 17.24 -11.82 -5.55
CA ALA A 389 17.91 -11.96 -6.83
C ALA A 389 17.21 -11.15 -7.93
N ARG A 390 15.88 -11.14 -7.94
CA ARG A 390 15.07 -10.34 -8.87
C ARG A 390 15.41 -8.85 -8.79
N VAL A 391 15.44 -8.31 -7.58
CA VAL A 391 15.78 -6.88 -7.36
C VAL A 391 17.20 -6.58 -7.79
N VAL A 392 18.15 -7.50 -7.53
CA VAL A 392 19.55 -7.36 -7.95
C VAL A 392 19.67 -7.37 -9.47
N ALA A 393 19.02 -8.32 -10.14
CA ALA A 393 19.05 -8.45 -11.60
C ALA A 393 18.45 -7.21 -12.32
N GLU A 394 17.27 -6.74 -11.87
CA GLU A 394 16.62 -5.53 -12.40
C GLU A 394 17.54 -4.30 -12.27
N ARG A 395 18.28 -4.19 -11.17
CA ARG A 395 19.17 -3.06 -10.89
C ARG A 395 20.46 -3.11 -11.70
N LEU A 396 21.04 -4.29 -11.86
CA LEU A 396 22.26 -4.49 -12.64
C LEU A 396 21.98 -4.51 -14.15
N GLY A 397 20.72 -4.70 -14.56
CA GLY A 397 20.33 -4.82 -15.97
C GLY A 397 20.87 -6.10 -16.61
N VAL A 398 20.93 -7.20 -15.84
CA VAL A 398 21.49 -8.50 -16.26
C VAL A 398 20.45 -9.62 -16.12
N PRO A 399 20.60 -10.76 -16.82
CA PRO A 399 19.64 -11.85 -16.76
C PRO A 399 19.46 -12.43 -15.35
N LEU A 400 18.20 -12.70 -14.98
CA LEU A 400 17.82 -13.49 -13.81
C LEU A 400 17.60 -14.96 -14.18
N ASP A 401 18.21 -15.85 -13.42
CA ASP A 401 17.93 -17.28 -13.45
C ASP A 401 17.85 -17.85 -12.02
N VAL A 402 17.49 -19.13 -11.92
CA VAL A 402 17.31 -19.86 -10.68
C VAL A 402 18.38 -20.94 -10.55
N LEU A 403 18.89 -21.14 -9.34
CA LEU A 403 19.82 -22.24 -9.04
C LEU A 403 19.21 -23.13 -7.96
N VAL A 404 18.81 -24.34 -8.33
CA VAL A 404 18.33 -25.35 -7.39
C VAL A 404 19.51 -26.21 -6.95
N VAL A 405 19.73 -26.28 -5.64
CA VAL A 405 20.76 -27.14 -5.04
C VAL A 405 20.20 -27.98 -3.91
N ARG A 406 20.69 -29.21 -3.77
CA ARG A 406 20.36 -30.13 -2.69
C ARG A 406 21.62 -30.57 -1.98
N LYS A 407 21.67 -30.42 -0.66
CA LYS A 407 22.77 -30.95 0.16
C LYS A 407 22.57 -32.45 0.37
N LEU A 408 23.65 -33.21 0.32
CA LEU A 408 23.69 -34.62 0.69
C LEU A 408 24.14 -34.72 2.15
N GLY A 409 23.19 -34.79 3.07
CA GLY A 409 23.44 -34.89 4.51
C GLY A 409 23.73 -36.32 4.98
N LEU A 410 24.47 -36.49 6.07
CA LEU A 410 24.63 -37.79 6.73
C LEU A 410 23.28 -38.29 7.28
N PRO A 411 22.93 -39.58 7.19
CA PRO A 411 21.65 -40.11 7.68
C PRO A 411 21.36 -39.79 9.15
N LEU A 412 22.37 -39.93 10.01
CA LEU A 412 22.27 -39.68 11.45
C LEU A 412 22.59 -38.22 11.87
N ALA A 413 23.06 -37.39 10.93
CA ALA A 413 23.37 -35.97 11.16
C ALA A 413 23.14 -35.16 9.87
N PRO A 414 21.87 -34.88 9.49
CA PRO A 414 21.54 -34.25 8.21
C PRO A 414 22.17 -32.86 8.00
N GLU A 415 22.54 -32.18 9.08
CA GLU A 415 23.23 -30.89 9.04
C GLU A 415 24.68 -30.97 8.54
N VAL A 416 25.31 -32.14 8.66
CA VAL A 416 26.65 -32.40 8.14
C VAL A 416 26.51 -32.96 6.71
N ALA A 417 26.91 -32.15 5.72
CA ALA A 417 26.84 -32.55 4.33
C ALA A 417 28.11 -33.26 3.87
N PHE A 418 27.97 -34.44 3.26
CA PHE A 418 29.03 -35.15 2.55
C PHE A 418 29.10 -34.79 1.06
N GLY A 419 28.16 -33.97 0.56
CA GLY A 419 28.18 -33.49 -0.81
C GLY A 419 26.99 -32.59 -1.15
N ALA A 420 26.87 -32.25 -2.43
CA ALA A 420 25.79 -31.47 -3.00
C ALA A 420 25.44 -31.96 -4.41
N LEU A 421 24.16 -31.83 -4.76
CA LEU A 421 23.62 -32.04 -6.10
C LEU A 421 23.13 -30.70 -6.66
N GLY A 422 23.32 -30.53 -7.96
CA GLY A 422 22.85 -29.39 -8.73
C GLY A 422 22.35 -29.81 -10.11
N PRO A 423 21.80 -28.87 -10.90
CA PRO A 423 21.24 -29.17 -12.22
C PRO A 423 22.27 -29.80 -13.15
N ASN A 424 21.80 -30.39 -14.25
CA ASN A 424 22.62 -31.05 -15.27
C ASN A 424 23.47 -32.21 -14.73
N GLY A 425 22.99 -32.89 -13.69
CA GLY A 425 23.69 -34.03 -13.09
C GLY A 425 24.97 -33.64 -12.34
N VAL A 426 25.15 -32.36 -12.00
CA VAL A 426 26.29 -31.91 -11.21
C VAL A 426 26.23 -32.54 -9.83
N ARG A 427 27.32 -33.22 -9.48
CA ARG A 427 27.51 -33.86 -8.18
C ARG A 427 28.87 -33.48 -7.62
N VAL A 428 28.86 -32.92 -6.42
CA VAL A 428 30.05 -32.53 -5.68
C VAL A 428 30.10 -33.36 -4.40
N LEU A 429 31.19 -34.10 -4.17
CA LEU A 429 31.34 -34.96 -3.00
C LEU A 429 32.55 -34.51 -2.18
N ASN A 430 32.40 -34.54 -0.87
CA ASN A 430 33.50 -34.49 0.08
C ASN A 430 33.90 -35.92 0.41
N GLU A 431 34.91 -36.43 -0.30
CA GLU A 431 35.36 -37.82 -0.19
C GLU A 431 35.76 -38.22 1.25
N THR A 432 36.30 -37.27 2.04
CA THR A 432 36.68 -37.53 3.44
C THR A 432 35.48 -37.77 4.34
N VAL A 433 34.36 -37.11 4.08
CA VAL A 433 33.11 -37.29 4.84
C VAL A 433 32.33 -38.47 4.29
N ALA A 434 32.30 -38.66 2.97
CA ALA A 434 31.64 -39.77 2.30
C ALA A 434 32.26 -41.12 2.65
N ALA A 435 33.58 -41.20 2.88
CA ALA A 435 34.28 -42.41 3.30
C ALA A 435 33.84 -42.96 4.68
N ARG A 436 33.03 -42.21 5.44
CA ARG A 436 32.47 -42.62 6.74
C ARG A 436 31.13 -43.33 6.61
N LEU A 437 30.55 -43.38 5.42
CA LEU A 437 29.27 -44.01 5.11
C LEU A 437 29.51 -45.27 4.26
N ASP A 438 28.59 -46.21 4.33
CA ASP A 438 28.60 -47.31 3.38
C ASP A 438 28.05 -46.88 2.00
N ALA A 439 28.37 -47.65 0.96
CA ALA A 439 27.98 -47.33 -0.41
C ALA A 439 26.45 -47.35 -0.63
N GLY A 440 25.72 -48.12 0.18
CA GLY A 440 24.25 -48.20 0.14
C GLY A 440 23.59 -46.95 0.71
N GLU A 441 24.07 -46.47 1.85
CA GLU A 441 23.63 -45.23 2.51
C GLU A 441 23.85 -44.01 1.60
N VAL A 442 25.04 -43.91 0.97
CA VAL A 442 25.34 -42.85 0.02
C VAL A 442 24.38 -42.89 -1.17
N ALA A 443 24.14 -44.07 -1.74
CA ALA A 443 23.24 -44.23 -2.88
C ALA A 443 21.78 -43.91 -2.52
N GLU A 444 21.33 -44.24 -1.31
CA GLU A 444 19.99 -43.93 -0.85
C GLU A 444 19.76 -42.42 -0.72
N VAL A 445 20.64 -41.72 0.00
CA VAL A 445 20.55 -40.26 0.16
C VAL A 445 20.63 -39.58 -1.20
N GLN A 446 21.54 -40.01 -2.08
CA GLN A 446 21.64 -39.47 -3.44
C GLN A 446 20.35 -39.65 -4.24
N ARG A 447 19.75 -40.84 -4.26
CA ARG A 447 18.49 -41.06 -4.98
C ARG A 447 17.37 -40.16 -4.48
N ARG A 448 17.23 -40.02 -3.16
CA ARG A 448 16.19 -39.17 -2.56
C ARG A 448 16.37 -37.70 -2.92
N GLU A 449 17.57 -37.17 -2.75
CA GLU A 449 17.85 -35.76 -3.02
C GLU A 449 17.85 -35.44 -4.53
N GLN A 450 18.23 -36.40 -5.38
CA GLN A 450 18.17 -36.28 -6.84
C GLN A 450 16.71 -36.16 -7.32
N ALA A 451 15.80 -37.00 -6.82
CA ALA A 451 14.38 -36.92 -7.18
C ALA A 451 13.74 -35.58 -6.76
N GLU A 452 14.13 -35.05 -5.59
CA GLU A 452 13.72 -33.73 -5.12
C GLU A 452 14.24 -32.60 -6.02
N LEU A 453 15.53 -32.67 -6.38
CA LEU A 453 16.17 -31.71 -7.27
C LEU A 453 15.46 -31.66 -8.63
N GLU A 454 15.22 -32.81 -9.25
CA GLU A 454 14.56 -32.92 -10.55
C GLU A 454 13.14 -32.35 -10.52
N ARG A 455 12.37 -32.64 -9.46
CA ARG A 455 11.03 -32.07 -9.30
C ARG A 455 11.05 -30.54 -9.25
N ARG A 456 11.98 -29.95 -8.50
CA ARG A 456 12.11 -28.49 -8.35
C ARG A 456 12.61 -27.83 -9.63
N GLU A 457 13.63 -28.41 -10.28
CA GLU A 457 14.12 -27.92 -11.57
C GLU A 457 13.01 -27.94 -12.62
N GLN A 458 12.26 -29.05 -12.75
CA GLN A 458 11.14 -29.13 -13.70
C GLN A 458 10.09 -28.03 -13.45
N ARG A 459 9.76 -27.78 -12.17
CA ARG A 459 8.77 -26.76 -11.80
C ARG A 459 9.28 -25.34 -12.12
N TYR A 460 10.46 -24.97 -11.63
CA TYR A 460 10.93 -23.58 -11.74
C TYR A 460 11.47 -23.22 -13.12
N ARG A 461 11.96 -24.20 -13.90
CA ARG A 461 12.38 -23.97 -15.29
C ARG A 461 11.18 -23.70 -16.20
N ALA A 462 10.03 -24.31 -15.94
CA ALA A 462 8.79 -24.11 -16.70
C ALA A 462 8.99 -24.16 -18.25
N GLY A 463 9.89 -25.04 -18.72
CA GLY A 463 10.22 -25.18 -20.15
C GLY A 463 11.44 -24.38 -20.65
N ARG A 464 12.09 -23.57 -19.79
CA ARG A 464 13.38 -22.93 -20.09
C ARG A 464 14.48 -23.97 -20.32
N PRO A 465 15.51 -23.64 -21.13
CA PRO A 465 16.66 -24.53 -21.31
C PRO A 465 17.38 -24.76 -19.97
N PRO A 466 18.16 -25.87 -19.87
CA PRO A 466 18.96 -26.15 -18.69
C PRO A 466 19.95 -25.02 -18.40
N LEU A 467 20.28 -24.82 -17.12
CA LEU A 467 21.19 -23.76 -16.69
C LEU A 467 22.59 -23.98 -17.28
N ASP A 468 23.10 -23.02 -18.03
CA ASP A 468 24.48 -23.02 -18.55
C ASP A 468 25.23 -21.79 -18.06
N LEU A 469 26.32 -22.01 -17.33
CA LEU A 469 27.19 -20.98 -16.77
C LEU A 469 28.56 -20.94 -17.44
N THR A 470 28.76 -21.68 -18.53
CA THR A 470 30.06 -21.80 -19.22
C THR A 470 30.64 -20.42 -19.57
N GLY A 471 31.78 -20.09 -18.95
CA GLY A 471 32.50 -18.84 -19.20
C GLY A 471 31.87 -17.59 -18.58
N ARG A 472 30.77 -17.71 -17.83
CA ARG A 472 30.03 -16.59 -17.23
C ARG A 472 30.48 -16.27 -15.81
N THR A 473 30.15 -15.06 -15.37
CA THR A 473 30.19 -14.65 -13.96
C THR A 473 28.84 -14.94 -13.33
N ALA A 474 28.81 -15.90 -12.40
CA ALA A 474 27.60 -16.28 -11.67
C ALA A 474 27.50 -15.47 -10.36
N VAL A 475 26.43 -14.68 -10.22
CA VAL A 475 26.12 -13.96 -8.97
C VAL A 475 25.05 -14.76 -8.22
N VAL A 476 25.47 -15.55 -7.24
CA VAL A 476 24.60 -16.39 -6.41
C VAL A 476 24.02 -15.54 -5.29
N VAL A 477 22.68 -15.38 -5.29
CA VAL A 477 21.96 -14.52 -4.36
C VAL A 477 21.07 -15.36 -3.43
N ASP A 478 21.15 -15.05 -2.13
CA ASP A 478 20.30 -15.63 -1.09
C ASP A 478 19.69 -14.53 -0.20
N ASP A 479 18.68 -14.88 0.59
CA ASP A 479 18.08 -13.96 1.57
C ASP A 479 18.99 -13.74 2.79
N GLY A 480 19.86 -14.68 3.14
CA GLY A 480 20.89 -14.44 4.14
C GLY A 480 21.74 -15.66 4.43
N LEU A 481 22.81 -15.46 5.21
CA LEU A 481 23.77 -16.51 5.54
C LEU A 481 23.77 -16.81 7.03
N ALA A 482 22.95 -17.77 7.46
CA ALA A 482 23.03 -18.29 8.82
C ALA A 482 24.30 -19.15 9.01
N THR A 483 24.33 -20.34 8.40
CA THR A 483 25.47 -21.26 8.43
C THR A 483 26.28 -21.25 7.13
N GLY A 484 25.72 -20.72 6.04
CA GLY A 484 26.36 -20.66 4.72
C GLY A 484 26.44 -21.98 3.96
N ALA A 485 25.96 -23.10 4.52
CA ALA A 485 26.11 -24.43 3.92
C ALA A 485 25.44 -24.57 2.54
N THR A 486 24.24 -23.99 2.37
CA THR A 486 23.51 -24.02 1.09
C THR A 486 24.19 -23.15 0.04
N ALA A 487 24.59 -21.92 0.41
CA ALA A 487 25.34 -21.04 -0.48
C ALA A 487 26.69 -21.65 -0.89
N ARG A 488 27.36 -22.38 0.02
CA ARG A 488 28.61 -23.08 -0.28
C ARG A 488 28.39 -24.18 -1.32
N ALA A 489 27.35 -25.00 -1.14
CA ALA A 489 26.94 -25.99 -2.13
C ALA A 489 26.64 -25.34 -3.49
N ALA A 490 25.97 -24.19 -3.48
CA ALA A 490 25.70 -23.43 -4.70
C ALA A 490 26.97 -22.91 -5.39
N VAL A 491 27.97 -22.44 -4.65
CA VAL A 491 29.27 -22.03 -5.22
C VAL A 491 29.93 -23.21 -5.92
N GLN A 492 29.97 -24.37 -5.28
CA GLN A 492 30.56 -25.57 -5.85
C GLN A 492 29.82 -26.02 -7.12
N VAL A 493 28.49 -26.06 -7.07
CA VAL A 493 27.66 -26.41 -8.23
C VAL A 493 27.87 -25.42 -9.37
N ALA A 494 27.86 -24.12 -9.10
CA ALA A 494 28.07 -23.08 -10.11
C ALA A 494 29.42 -23.23 -10.83
N ARG A 495 30.50 -23.54 -10.09
CA ARG A 495 31.81 -23.83 -10.70
C ARG A 495 31.78 -25.05 -11.61
N HIS A 496 31.11 -26.14 -11.19
CA HIS A 496 30.99 -27.34 -12.00
C HIS A 496 30.10 -27.15 -13.25
N LEU A 497 29.17 -26.20 -13.21
CA LEU A 497 28.40 -25.74 -14.37
C LEU A 497 29.20 -24.83 -15.32
N GLY A 498 30.50 -24.62 -15.07
CA GLY A 498 31.40 -23.88 -15.96
C GLY A 498 31.52 -22.38 -15.68
N ALA A 499 31.01 -21.88 -14.54
CA ALA A 499 31.17 -20.49 -14.15
C ALA A 499 32.66 -20.11 -14.05
N ARG A 500 33.06 -19.07 -14.78
CA ARG A 500 34.43 -18.53 -14.75
C ARG A 500 34.72 -17.82 -13.43
N ARG A 501 33.70 -17.16 -12.88
CA ARG A 501 33.75 -16.42 -11.63
C ARG A 501 32.45 -16.62 -10.87
N VAL A 502 32.52 -16.84 -9.56
CA VAL A 502 31.37 -16.99 -8.68
C VAL A 502 31.42 -15.93 -7.58
N VAL A 503 30.40 -15.08 -7.56
CA VAL A 503 30.19 -14.05 -6.54
C VAL A 503 29.00 -14.47 -5.69
N VAL A 504 29.15 -14.51 -4.37
CA VAL A 504 28.02 -14.70 -3.45
C VAL A 504 27.56 -13.34 -2.96
N ALA A 505 26.26 -13.08 -3.00
CA ALA A 505 25.71 -11.78 -2.66
C ALA A 505 24.48 -11.93 -1.77
N VAL A 506 24.57 -11.45 -0.53
CA VAL A 506 23.48 -11.53 0.45
C VAL A 506 23.28 -10.23 1.23
N PRO A 507 22.06 -9.96 1.70
CA PRO A 507 21.77 -8.81 2.55
C PRO A 507 22.40 -8.90 3.94
N VAL A 508 22.35 -10.06 4.57
CA VAL A 508 22.82 -10.24 5.95
C VAL A 508 23.44 -11.62 6.15
N GLY A 509 24.39 -11.74 7.07
CA GLY A 509 24.96 -13.04 7.41
C GLY A 509 25.81 -13.03 8.68
N SER A 510 26.03 -14.22 9.22
CA SER A 510 26.97 -14.44 10.31
C SER A 510 28.41 -14.26 9.84
N GLN A 511 29.28 -13.83 10.77
CA GLN A 511 30.72 -13.71 10.49
C GLN A 511 31.33 -15.07 10.07
N GLN A 512 30.90 -16.16 10.71
CA GLN A 512 31.37 -17.52 10.40
C GLN A 512 31.00 -17.95 8.97
N ALA A 513 29.75 -17.70 8.54
CA ALA A 513 29.31 -18.05 7.19
C ALA A 513 30.03 -17.21 6.13
N TYR A 514 30.28 -15.92 6.42
CA TYR A 514 31.07 -15.05 5.55
C TYR A 514 32.49 -15.57 5.35
N GLU A 515 33.21 -15.88 6.43
CA GLU A 515 34.59 -16.37 6.37
C GLU A 515 34.69 -17.71 5.63
N MET A 516 33.74 -18.61 5.86
CA MET A 516 33.64 -19.88 5.15
C MET A 516 33.51 -19.68 3.64
N LEU A 517 32.62 -18.78 3.20
CA LEU A 517 32.37 -18.54 1.78
C LEU A 517 33.48 -17.72 1.12
N ALA A 518 34.11 -16.80 1.86
CA ALA A 518 35.24 -16.03 1.36
C ALA A 518 36.46 -16.90 1.03
N ALA A 519 36.56 -18.09 1.63
CA ALA A 519 37.59 -19.06 1.30
C ALA A 519 37.32 -19.86 0.01
N GLU A 520 36.12 -19.79 -0.57
CA GLU A 520 35.68 -20.69 -1.65
C GLU A 520 35.08 -19.97 -2.88
N ALA A 521 34.33 -18.89 -2.66
CA ALA A 521 33.86 -18.00 -3.71
C ALA A 521 34.97 -17.01 -4.11
N ASP A 522 34.90 -16.48 -5.34
CA ASP A 522 35.87 -15.48 -5.79
C ASP A 522 35.61 -14.11 -5.13
N GLU A 523 34.36 -13.86 -4.73
CA GLU A 523 33.96 -12.68 -3.96
C GLU A 523 32.70 -12.97 -3.13
N VAL A 524 32.64 -12.38 -1.93
CA VAL A 524 31.45 -12.43 -1.07
C VAL A 524 31.03 -11.01 -0.70
N VAL A 525 29.85 -10.62 -1.17
CA VAL A 525 29.19 -9.36 -0.81
C VAL A 525 28.13 -9.66 0.24
N CYS A 526 28.41 -9.30 1.48
CA CYS A 526 27.45 -9.36 2.59
C CYS A 526 27.16 -7.93 3.06
N ALA A 527 25.93 -7.45 2.87
CA ALA A 527 25.60 -6.05 3.15
C ALA A 527 25.78 -5.70 4.63
N GLU A 528 25.26 -6.54 5.52
CA GLU A 528 25.35 -6.40 6.97
C GLU A 528 25.93 -7.65 7.64
N ARG A 529 26.85 -7.47 8.60
CA ARG A 529 27.45 -8.55 9.41
C ARG A 529 27.40 -8.20 10.90
N PRO A 530 26.25 -8.40 11.55
CA PRO A 530 26.06 -8.11 12.96
C PRO A 530 26.92 -9.03 13.85
N ALA A 531 27.46 -8.50 14.95
CA ALA A 531 28.29 -9.27 15.88
C ALA A 531 27.46 -10.31 16.67
N ASP A 532 26.18 -10.02 16.87
CA ASP A 532 25.16 -10.78 17.58
C ASP A 532 24.15 -11.44 16.62
N PHE A 533 24.63 -11.86 15.44
CA PHE A 533 23.80 -12.54 14.44
C PHE A 533 23.14 -13.80 15.03
N GLY A 534 21.81 -13.81 15.08
CA GLY A 534 21.00 -14.97 15.49
C GLY A 534 20.44 -15.75 14.30
N ALA A 535 19.46 -15.17 13.60
CA ALA A 535 18.79 -15.80 12.46
C ALA A 535 18.53 -14.78 11.35
N VAL A 536 18.46 -15.24 10.10
CA VAL A 536 18.23 -14.38 8.92
C VAL A 536 16.93 -13.60 9.06
N GLY A 537 15.84 -14.27 9.47
CA GLY A 537 14.52 -13.64 9.59
C GLY A 537 14.43 -12.48 10.60
N ALA A 538 15.37 -12.37 11.54
CA ALA A 538 15.41 -11.24 12.48
C ALA A 538 15.77 -9.89 11.81
N TYR A 539 16.35 -9.96 10.61
CA TYR A 539 16.78 -8.79 9.82
C TYR A 539 15.80 -8.46 8.69
N TYR A 540 14.75 -9.28 8.56
CA TYR A 540 13.67 -9.06 7.61
C TYR A 540 12.43 -8.63 8.36
N PHE A 541 11.84 -7.57 7.84
CA PHE A 541 10.54 -7.11 8.29
C PHE A 541 9.42 -8.12 8.00
N ASP A 542 9.52 -8.75 6.83
CA ASP A 542 8.65 -9.83 6.37
C ASP A 542 9.57 -10.98 5.92
N PHE A 543 9.52 -12.08 6.68
CA PHE A 543 10.25 -13.32 6.40
C PHE A 543 9.28 -14.49 6.26
N HIS A 544 8.20 -14.30 5.50
CA HIS A 544 7.31 -15.39 5.14
C HIS A 544 8.05 -16.44 4.29
N GLU A 545 7.56 -17.66 4.35
CA GLU A 545 8.07 -18.74 3.53
C GLU A 545 7.69 -18.50 2.06
N VAL A 546 8.69 -18.22 1.22
CA VAL A 546 8.48 -18.01 -0.21
C VAL A 546 7.95 -19.29 -0.86
N SER A 547 6.78 -19.19 -1.47
CA SER A 547 6.08 -20.28 -2.16
C SER A 547 6.67 -20.58 -3.53
N ASP A 548 6.39 -21.77 -4.06
CA ASP A 548 6.85 -22.16 -5.39
C ASP A 548 6.25 -21.28 -6.50
N ASP A 549 5.04 -20.76 -6.28
CA ASP A 549 4.35 -19.90 -7.24
C ASP A 549 4.97 -18.50 -7.26
N GLU A 550 5.41 -17.98 -6.11
CA GLU A 550 6.16 -16.72 -6.03
C GLU A 550 7.51 -16.81 -6.73
N VAL A 551 8.22 -17.94 -6.59
CA VAL A 551 9.45 -18.21 -7.35
C VAL A 551 9.17 -18.18 -8.86
N THR A 552 8.12 -18.86 -9.30
CA THR A 552 7.77 -18.94 -10.73
C THR A 552 7.36 -17.58 -11.29
N ASN A 553 6.57 -16.81 -10.55
CA ASN A 553 6.16 -15.44 -10.92
C ASN A 553 7.35 -14.48 -11.00
N ALA A 554 8.29 -14.56 -10.05
CA ALA A 554 9.49 -13.74 -10.04
C ALA A 554 10.39 -14.02 -11.26
N LEU A 555 10.46 -15.28 -11.71
CA LEU A 555 11.23 -15.68 -12.90
C LEU A 555 10.54 -15.29 -14.22
N ALA A 556 9.21 -15.23 -14.26
CA ALA A 556 8.45 -14.85 -15.45
C ALA A 556 8.47 -13.34 -15.75
N ALA A 557 8.67 -12.51 -14.73
CA ALA A 557 8.56 -11.05 -14.84
C ALA A 557 9.74 -10.35 -15.56
N ILE A 558 10.84 -11.06 -15.85
CA ILE A 558 12.08 -10.51 -16.44
C ILE A 558 12.40 -11.18 -17.80
N GLY A 559 11.38 -11.72 -18.47
CA GLY A 559 11.48 -12.32 -19.81
C GLY A 559 11.51 -11.29 -20.94
#